data_AF-A0A3N9RWD0-F1
#
_entry.id   AF-A0A3N9RWD0-F1
#
_cell.length_a   1.000
_cell.length_b   1.000
_cell.length_c   1.000
_cell.angle_alpha   90.00
_cell.angle_beta   90.00
_cell.angle_gamma   90.00
#
_symmetry.space_group_name_H-M   'P 1'
#
loop_
_entity.id
_entity.type
_entity.pdbx_description
1 polymer ?
#
loop_
_entity_poly.entity_id
_entity_poly.type
_entity_poly.pdbx_seq_one_letter_code
_entity_poly.pdbx_strand_id
1 'polypeptide(L)'
;MELLTEPWAPDSCSLCGSSKNLTGEHKIKASLLRRLFGQEAMVMGRFDGSDKPRYAQGPKSKVFHFKSNASLCKDCNGTLTQPADRAFERFHLLALDHFQSGDDPDSAFQHADFAVNSSEYLNLFRYFAKILACHIAEDCGPRLTPLTQFARGLVRRNIVLLKIKYDDNYARFSTEFGINSYAAHGGLQALLNNSGKRVKGFQSSLTIGPICYTFWIKFGWLVGLHMRLAHPVFWRLCLAAPRQMPDGN
;
A
#
# COMPACT_ATOMS: atom_id res chain seq x y z
N MET A 1 -24.75 4.68 15.69
CA MET A 1 -24.53 3.97 14.42
C MET A 1 -23.19 4.41 13.90
N GLU A 2 -22.17 3.57 14.03
CA GLU A 2 -20.81 3.92 13.60
C GLU A 2 -20.78 4.00 12.07
N LEU A 3 -20.30 5.12 11.51
CA LEU A 3 -20.26 5.31 10.07
C LEU A 3 -19.31 4.30 9.44
N LEU A 4 -19.76 3.54 8.44
CA LEU A 4 -18.92 2.61 7.68
C LEU A 4 -17.84 3.35 6.87
N THR A 5 -18.15 4.57 6.44
CA THR A 5 -17.25 5.43 5.69
C THR A 5 -17.47 6.90 6.04
N GLU A 6 -16.43 7.70 5.90
CA GLU A 6 -16.49 9.15 5.98
C GLU A 6 -16.12 9.78 4.63
N PRO A 7 -16.74 10.92 4.25
CA PRO A 7 -16.41 11.63 3.01
C PRO A 7 -14.94 12.03 2.94
N TRP A 8 -14.37 11.88 1.75
CA TRP A 8 -13.05 12.44 1.44
C TRP A 8 -13.11 13.95 1.27
N ALA A 9 -12.02 14.61 1.66
CA ALA A 9 -11.78 16.01 1.39
C ALA A 9 -10.28 16.18 1.05
N PRO A 10 -9.93 16.97 0.03
CA PRO A 10 -8.54 17.12 -0.43
C PRO A 10 -7.64 17.77 0.64
N ASP A 11 -8.21 18.64 1.48
CA ASP A 11 -7.52 19.37 2.53
C ASP A 11 -7.69 18.69 3.90
N SER A 12 -7.69 17.36 3.93
CA SER A 12 -7.89 16.58 5.15
C SER A 12 -7.01 15.35 5.18
N CYS A 13 -6.63 14.95 6.39
CA CYS A 13 -5.83 13.76 6.63
C CYS A 13 -6.57 12.50 6.16
N SER A 14 -5.92 11.70 5.32
CA SER A 14 -6.45 10.43 4.78
C SER A 14 -6.82 9.41 5.85
N LEU A 15 -6.30 9.54 7.08
CA LEU A 15 -6.61 8.63 8.19
C LEU A 15 -7.62 9.19 9.18
N CYS A 16 -7.47 10.44 9.63
CA CYS A 16 -8.29 10.98 10.73
C CYS A 16 -9.21 12.14 10.33
N GLY A 17 -9.16 12.61 9.08
CA GLY A 17 -9.98 13.73 8.61
C GLY A 17 -9.58 15.12 9.14
N SER A 18 -8.54 15.24 9.97
CA SER A 18 -8.02 16.54 10.43
C SER A 18 -7.46 17.35 9.26
N SER A 19 -7.80 18.64 9.20
CA SER A 19 -7.22 19.61 8.26
C SER A 19 -5.95 20.29 8.79
N LYS A 20 -5.52 19.99 10.02
CA LYS A 20 -4.40 20.65 10.68
C LYS A 20 -3.07 19.97 10.34
N ASN A 21 -2.03 20.77 10.12
CA ASN A 21 -0.63 20.32 9.98
C ASN A 21 -0.46 19.19 8.97
N LEU A 22 -1.04 19.35 7.78
CA LEU A 22 -0.95 18.36 6.71
C LEU A 22 0.48 18.26 6.17
N THR A 23 0.88 17.03 5.88
CA THR A 23 2.20 16.65 5.37
C THR A 23 2.01 15.68 4.21
N GLY A 24 2.92 15.72 3.24
CA GLY A 24 2.96 14.74 2.18
C GLY A 24 3.36 13.36 2.71
N GLU A 25 2.77 12.31 2.14
CA GLU A 25 3.13 10.94 2.48
C GLU A 25 3.83 10.24 1.33
N HIS A 26 4.77 9.37 1.68
CA HIS A 26 5.47 8.52 0.73
C HIS A 26 4.68 7.23 0.44
N LYS A 27 4.56 6.86 -0.84
CA LYS A 27 4.10 5.54 -1.30
C LYS A 27 5.09 4.43 -0.94
N ILE A 28 6.38 4.78 -0.93
CA ILE A 28 7.49 3.89 -0.56
C ILE A 28 8.38 4.62 0.42
N LYS A 29 8.61 4.03 1.59
CA LYS A 29 9.34 4.67 2.70
C LYS A 29 10.75 5.07 2.28
N ALA A 30 11.03 6.38 2.27
CA ALA A 30 12.32 6.92 1.83
C ALA A 30 13.51 6.46 2.69
N SER A 31 13.31 6.18 3.97
CA SER A 31 14.39 5.65 4.82
C SER A 31 14.80 4.25 4.41
N LEU A 32 13.82 3.40 4.06
CA LEU A 32 14.08 2.04 3.58
C LEU A 32 14.78 2.07 2.22
N LEU A 33 14.28 2.90 1.29
CA LEU A 33 14.97 3.09 0.00
C LEU A 33 16.41 3.57 0.18
N ARG A 34 16.65 4.53 1.07
CA ARG A 34 18.02 5.00 1.38
C ARG A 34 18.89 3.90 1.96
N ARG A 35 18.31 3.04 2.81
CA ARG A 35 19.03 1.94 3.45
C ARG A 35 19.45 0.87 2.45
N LEU A 36 18.58 0.55 1.49
CA LEU A 36 18.85 -0.49 0.49
C LEU A 36 19.69 0.00 -0.69
N PHE A 37 19.49 1.25 -1.10
CA PHE A 37 19.95 1.78 -2.39
C PHE A 37 20.82 3.05 -2.27
N GLY A 38 21.13 3.50 -1.06
CA GLY A 38 21.90 4.72 -0.84
C GLY A 38 21.18 5.98 -1.32
N GLN A 39 21.91 6.88 -1.98
CA GLN A 39 21.36 8.11 -2.56
C GLN A 39 21.18 8.01 -4.09
N GLU A 40 21.35 6.83 -4.66
CA GLU A 40 21.43 6.63 -6.09
C GLU A 40 20.09 6.80 -6.79
N ALA A 41 20.16 7.04 -8.10
CA ALA A 41 18.98 7.04 -8.95
C ALA A 41 18.36 5.64 -8.98
N MET A 42 17.04 5.60 -8.99
CA MET A 42 16.27 4.36 -9.00
C MET A 42 15.41 4.28 -10.25
N VAL A 43 15.13 3.06 -10.69
CA VAL A 43 14.20 2.84 -11.80
C VAL A 43 12.83 2.48 -11.23
N MET A 44 11.81 3.14 -11.77
CA MET A 44 10.41 2.86 -11.53
C MET A 44 9.73 2.47 -12.84
N GLY A 45 8.88 1.46 -12.80
CA GLY A 45 8.09 1.10 -13.97
C GLY A 45 7.18 -0.10 -13.72
N ARG A 46 6.08 -0.15 -14.48
CA ARG A 46 5.38 -1.39 -14.80
C ARG A 46 5.99 -1.87 -16.11
N PHE A 47 6.65 -3.01 -16.11
CA PHE A 47 7.32 -3.52 -17.32
C PHE A 47 6.51 -4.64 -17.96
N ASP A 48 5.22 -4.37 -18.18
CA ASP A 48 4.34 -5.17 -19.03
C ASP A 48 4.50 -4.83 -20.53
N GLY A 49 5.53 -4.03 -20.86
CA GLY A 49 5.80 -3.52 -22.21
C GLY A 49 4.95 -2.32 -22.62
N SER A 50 4.02 -1.86 -21.77
CA SER A 50 3.12 -0.74 -22.11
C SER A 50 3.63 0.63 -21.65
N ASP A 51 4.48 0.70 -20.62
CA ASP A 51 4.99 1.94 -20.04
C ASP A 51 6.53 2.06 -20.12
N LYS A 52 7.03 3.27 -20.45
CA LYS A 52 8.46 3.56 -20.40
C LYS A 52 8.96 3.63 -18.96
N PRO A 53 10.14 3.07 -18.64
CA PRO A 53 10.78 3.25 -17.33
C PRO A 53 10.87 4.73 -16.96
N ARG A 54 10.45 5.06 -15.74
CA ARG A 54 10.63 6.37 -15.12
C ARG A 54 11.81 6.32 -14.16
N TYR A 55 12.69 7.30 -14.25
CA TYR A 55 13.81 7.42 -13.33
C TYR A 55 13.41 8.29 -12.13
N ALA A 56 13.60 7.78 -10.92
CA ALA A 56 13.57 8.57 -9.72
C ALA A 56 15.00 9.04 -9.41
N GLN A 57 15.18 10.35 -9.20
CA GLN A 57 16.49 10.94 -8.87
C GLN A 57 17.02 10.55 -7.48
N GLY A 58 16.27 9.76 -6.72
CA GLY A 58 16.67 9.24 -5.42
C GLY A 58 15.47 8.99 -4.48
N PRO A 59 15.72 8.54 -3.24
CA PRO A 59 14.69 8.12 -2.28
C PRO A 59 13.64 9.18 -1.91
N LYS A 60 13.95 10.47 -2.11
CA LYS A 60 13.05 11.60 -1.81
C LYS A 60 12.28 12.10 -3.04
N SER A 61 12.39 11.44 -4.18
CA SER A 61 11.72 11.88 -5.41
C SER A 61 10.21 12.02 -5.21
N LYS A 62 9.61 13.06 -5.83
CA LYS A 62 8.16 13.30 -5.79
C LYS A 62 7.36 12.13 -6.36
N VAL A 63 7.99 11.30 -7.19
CA VAL A 63 7.34 10.13 -7.78
C VAL A 63 7.02 9.04 -6.75
N PHE A 64 7.73 9.03 -5.60
CA PHE A 64 7.43 8.19 -4.45
C PHE A 64 6.46 8.84 -3.47
N HIS A 65 5.88 10.00 -3.78
CA HIS A 65 4.90 10.65 -2.91
C HIS A 65 3.50 10.45 -3.46
N PHE A 66 2.54 10.35 -2.54
CA PHE A 66 1.13 10.55 -2.88
C PHE A 66 0.91 11.98 -3.37
N LYS A 67 -0.08 12.16 -4.24
CA LYS A 67 -0.55 13.49 -4.66
C LYS A 67 -0.99 14.31 -3.43
N SER A 68 -1.00 15.64 -3.57
CA SER A 68 -1.32 16.58 -2.47
C SER A 68 -2.69 16.36 -1.83
N ASN A 69 -3.62 15.76 -2.57
CA ASN A 69 -4.97 15.43 -2.13
C ASN A 69 -5.09 14.16 -1.26
N ALA A 70 -3.96 13.49 -1.01
CA ALA A 70 -3.83 12.31 -0.15
C ALA A 70 -2.80 12.57 0.95
N SER A 71 -2.99 13.66 1.69
CA SER A 71 -2.09 14.10 2.74
C SER A 71 -2.39 13.43 4.09
N LEU A 72 -1.41 13.44 4.99
CA LEU A 72 -1.57 13.01 6.39
C LEU A 72 -1.27 14.18 7.33
N CYS A 73 -2.04 14.33 8.41
CA CYS A 73 -1.65 15.26 9.47
C CYS A 73 -0.37 14.76 10.18
N LYS A 74 0.40 15.68 10.76
CA LYS A 74 1.65 15.38 11.47
C LYS A 74 1.53 14.25 12.51
N ASP A 75 0.44 14.19 13.26
CA ASP A 75 0.24 13.15 14.28
C ASP A 75 0.02 11.77 13.67
N CYS A 76 -0.76 11.71 12.60
CA CYS A 76 -0.97 10.48 11.83
C CYS A 76 0.32 10.05 11.15
N ASN A 77 1.02 10.96 10.47
CA ASN A 77 2.25 10.65 9.74
C ASN A 77 3.49 10.43 10.63
N GLY A 78 3.37 10.80 11.90
CA GLY A 78 4.42 10.62 12.90
C GLY A 78 3.99 9.60 13.94
N THR A 79 3.61 10.09 15.11
CA THR A 79 3.40 9.30 16.33
C THR A 79 2.49 8.08 16.13
N LEU A 80 1.37 8.22 15.40
CA LEU A 80 0.39 7.15 15.30
C LEU A 80 0.81 6.00 14.36
N THR A 81 1.48 6.29 13.24
CA THR A 81 1.90 5.24 12.29
C THR A 81 3.38 4.89 12.35
N GLN A 82 4.19 5.62 13.11
CA GLN A 82 5.63 5.34 13.23
C GLN A 82 5.94 3.89 13.67
N PRO A 83 5.21 3.26 14.62
CA PRO A 83 5.42 1.85 14.94
C PRO A 83 5.17 0.93 13.72
N ALA A 84 4.15 1.22 12.92
CA ALA A 84 3.85 0.49 11.69
C ALA A 84 4.96 0.66 10.64
N ASP A 85 5.42 1.89 10.44
CA ASP A 85 6.52 2.19 9.51
C ASP A 85 7.82 1.48 9.90
N ARG A 86 8.09 1.32 11.21
CA ARG A 86 9.25 0.56 11.72
C ARG A 86 9.08 -0.94 11.54
N ALA A 87 7.91 -1.48 11.87
CA ALA A 87 7.61 -2.91 11.71
C ALA A 87 7.76 -3.35 10.25
N PHE A 88 7.25 -2.56 9.30
CA PHE A 88 7.43 -2.83 7.87
C PHE A 88 8.91 -2.83 7.45
N GLU A 89 9.69 -1.84 7.89
CA GLU A 89 11.12 -1.78 7.57
C GLU A 89 11.86 -3.01 8.10
N ARG A 90 11.59 -3.43 9.34
CA ARG A 90 12.19 -4.63 9.94
C ARG A 90 11.78 -5.90 9.19
N PHE A 91 10.48 -6.06 8.93
CA PHE A 91 9.94 -7.21 8.22
C PHE A 91 10.54 -7.33 6.81
N HIS A 92 10.63 -6.20 6.09
CA HIS A 92 11.19 -6.19 4.74
C HIS A 92 12.63 -6.69 4.70
N LEU A 93 13.44 -6.34 5.70
CA LEU A 93 14.83 -6.78 5.77
C LEU A 93 14.95 -8.28 6.07
N LEU A 94 14.07 -8.83 6.91
CA LEU A 94 13.98 -10.29 7.11
C LEU A 94 13.59 -10.99 5.82
N ALA A 95 12.55 -10.49 5.14
CA ALA A 95 12.10 -11.05 3.87
C ALA A 95 13.19 -10.98 2.78
N LEU A 96 14.04 -9.94 2.81
CA LEU A 96 15.18 -9.79 1.92
C LEU A 96 16.32 -10.76 2.24
N ASP A 97 16.60 -10.98 3.53
CA ASP A 97 17.60 -11.95 3.99
C ASP A 97 17.21 -13.39 3.61
N HIS A 98 15.94 -13.75 3.78
CA HIS A 98 15.40 -15.02 3.31
C HIS A 98 15.56 -15.17 1.80
N PHE A 99 15.17 -14.15 1.02
CA PHE A 99 15.39 -14.18 -0.43
C PHE A 99 16.86 -14.38 -0.80
N GLN A 100 17.77 -13.64 -0.16
CA GLN A 100 19.20 -13.72 -0.43
C GLN A 100 19.79 -15.10 -0.06
N SER A 101 19.15 -15.80 0.88
CA SER A 101 19.48 -17.17 1.28
C SER A 101 18.82 -18.24 0.38
N GLY A 102 17.97 -17.85 -0.57
CA GLY A 102 17.24 -18.75 -1.46
C GLY A 102 15.90 -19.25 -0.90
N ASP A 103 15.47 -18.74 0.25
CA ASP A 103 14.21 -19.08 0.90
C ASP A 103 13.05 -18.18 0.44
N ASP A 104 11.82 -18.68 0.56
CA ASP A 104 10.60 -17.88 0.33
C ASP A 104 10.54 -16.65 1.27
N PRO A 105 10.40 -15.41 0.77
CA PRO A 105 10.29 -14.20 1.58
C PRO A 105 9.13 -14.23 2.58
N ASP A 106 8.06 -14.97 2.29
CA ASP A 106 6.93 -15.13 3.22
C ASP A 106 7.34 -15.90 4.48
N SER A 107 8.42 -16.68 4.43
CA SER A 107 8.99 -17.35 5.60
C SER A 107 9.51 -16.38 6.66
N ALA A 108 9.66 -15.08 6.35
CA ALA A 108 9.93 -14.04 7.34
C ALA A 108 8.87 -13.98 8.46
N PHE A 109 7.65 -14.46 8.23
CA PHE A 109 6.63 -14.62 9.27
C PHE A 109 6.94 -15.69 10.33
N GLN A 110 7.93 -16.56 10.08
CA GLN A 110 8.40 -17.54 11.06
C GLN A 110 9.26 -16.89 12.16
N HIS A 111 9.75 -15.66 11.94
CA HIS A 111 10.46 -14.92 12.98
C HIS A 111 9.53 -14.63 14.17
N ALA A 112 9.98 -14.91 15.39
CA ALA A 112 9.16 -14.88 16.61
C ALA A 112 8.41 -13.54 16.81
N ASP A 113 9.06 -12.41 16.51
CA ASP A 113 8.43 -11.09 16.60
C ASP A 113 7.19 -10.93 15.72
N PHE A 114 7.11 -11.64 14.60
CA PHE A 114 6.00 -11.56 13.63
C PHE A 114 4.99 -12.70 13.78
N ALA A 115 5.00 -13.40 14.92
CA ALA A 115 3.96 -14.37 15.25
C ALA A 115 2.56 -13.74 15.12
N VAL A 116 1.58 -14.52 14.64
CA VAL A 116 0.21 -14.04 14.37
C VAL A 116 -0.36 -13.33 15.60
N ASN A 117 -0.92 -12.14 15.39
CA ASN A 117 -1.49 -11.24 16.42
C ASN A 117 -0.50 -10.60 17.41
N SER A 118 0.81 -10.82 17.27
CA SER A 118 1.83 -10.04 17.97
C SER A 118 1.75 -8.54 17.63
N SER A 119 2.45 -7.71 18.40
CA SER A 119 2.49 -6.27 18.14
C SER A 119 3.12 -5.96 16.77
N GLU A 120 4.25 -6.58 16.44
CA GLU A 120 4.94 -6.33 15.16
C GLU A 120 4.15 -6.88 13.97
N TYR A 121 3.52 -8.05 14.12
CA TYR A 121 2.57 -8.56 13.13
C TYR A 121 1.47 -7.53 12.86
N LEU A 122 0.76 -7.06 13.89
CA LEU A 122 -0.31 -6.09 13.68
C LEU A 122 0.24 -4.77 13.10
N ASN A 123 1.40 -4.30 13.54
CA ASN A 123 2.02 -3.09 13.03
C ASN A 123 2.41 -3.21 11.54
N LEU A 124 2.87 -4.38 11.09
CA LEU A 124 3.09 -4.65 9.67
C LEU A 124 1.81 -4.46 8.85
N PHE A 125 0.69 -5.04 9.30
CA PHE A 125 -0.58 -4.88 8.59
C PHE A 125 -1.15 -3.45 8.69
N ARG A 126 -0.85 -2.71 9.77
CA ARG A 126 -1.20 -1.29 9.88
C ARG A 126 -0.46 -0.42 8.87
N TYR A 127 0.78 -0.78 8.53
CA TYR A 127 1.52 -0.09 7.48
C TYR A 127 0.79 -0.25 6.14
N PHE A 128 0.41 -1.48 5.77
CA PHE A 128 -0.35 -1.71 4.54
C PHE A 128 -1.74 -1.04 4.57
N ALA A 129 -2.39 -0.99 5.73
CA ALA A 129 -3.65 -0.26 5.90
C ALA A 129 -3.49 1.25 5.67
N LYS A 130 -2.41 1.85 6.20
CA LYS A 130 -2.03 3.26 5.96
C LYS A 130 -1.84 3.54 4.48
N ILE A 131 -1.01 2.74 3.81
CA ILE A 131 -0.72 2.90 2.38
C ILE A 131 -2.00 2.75 1.55
N LEU A 132 -2.84 1.75 1.86
CA LEU A 132 -4.10 1.54 1.15
C LEU A 132 -5.08 2.71 1.35
N ALA A 133 -5.19 3.26 2.57
CA ALA A 133 -6.02 4.44 2.84
C ALA A 133 -5.54 5.68 2.06
N CYS A 134 -4.23 5.88 1.95
CA CYS A 134 -3.67 6.96 1.12
C CYS A 134 -3.95 6.74 -0.38
N HIS A 135 -3.88 5.51 -0.88
CA HIS A 135 -4.28 5.20 -2.26
C HIS A 135 -5.76 5.47 -2.53
N ILE A 136 -6.63 5.11 -1.58
CA ILE A 136 -8.07 5.44 -1.67
C ILE A 136 -8.26 6.95 -1.76
N ALA A 137 -7.59 7.73 -0.90
CA ALA A 137 -7.67 9.18 -0.91
C ALA A 137 -7.09 9.83 -2.19
N GLU A 138 -6.02 9.27 -2.75
CA GLU A 138 -5.38 9.78 -3.98
C GLU A 138 -6.35 9.76 -5.17
N ASP A 139 -7.23 8.76 -5.20
CA ASP A 139 -8.31 8.59 -6.17
C ASP A 139 -9.64 9.21 -5.71
N CYS A 140 -9.59 10.13 -4.74
CA CYS A 140 -10.75 10.86 -4.19
C CYS A 140 -11.80 9.95 -3.54
N GLY A 141 -11.40 8.78 -3.07
CA GLY A 141 -12.25 7.81 -2.39
C GLY A 141 -12.40 8.09 -0.89
N PRO A 142 -13.49 7.61 -0.27
CA PRO A 142 -13.82 7.92 1.11
C PRO A 142 -12.87 7.24 2.11
N ARG A 143 -12.82 7.77 3.34
CA ARG A 143 -12.15 7.08 4.44
C ARG A 143 -12.99 5.90 4.88
N LEU A 144 -12.44 4.70 4.83
CA LEU A 144 -13.10 3.49 5.33
C LEU A 144 -12.80 3.36 6.82
N THR A 145 -13.80 3.58 7.67
CA THR A 145 -13.61 3.69 9.14
C THR A 145 -12.86 2.50 9.74
N PRO A 146 -13.19 1.22 9.43
CA PRO A 146 -12.45 0.08 9.97
C PRO A 146 -10.97 0.06 9.53
N LEU A 147 -10.67 0.51 8.30
CA LEU A 147 -9.32 0.56 7.76
C LEU A 147 -8.49 1.65 8.44
N THR A 148 -9.03 2.86 8.53
CA THR A 148 -8.31 4.00 9.09
C THR A 148 -8.14 3.89 10.60
N GLN A 149 -9.14 3.37 11.32
CA GLN A 149 -9.01 3.06 12.74
C GLN A 149 -7.94 1.98 12.98
N PHE A 150 -7.91 0.93 12.16
CA PHE A 150 -6.88 -0.11 12.26
C PHE A 150 -5.48 0.47 12.00
N ALA A 151 -5.30 1.19 10.89
CA ALA A 151 -4.04 1.84 10.53
C ALA A 151 -3.49 2.76 11.65
N ARG A 152 -4.38 3.45 12.35
CA ARG A 152 -4.05 4.34 13.48
C ARG A 152 -3.81 3.62 14.81
N GLY A 153 -3.96 2.30 14.86
CA GLY A 153 -3.82 1.51 16.08
C GLY A 153 -4.99 1.63 17.07
N LEU A 154 -6.11 2.23 16.67
CA LEU A 154 -7.29 2.39 17.54
C LEU A 154 -8.04 1.07 17.74
N VAL A 155 -7.91 0.15 16.79
CA VAL A 155 -8.46 -1.20 16.87
C VAL A 155 -7.38 -2.24 16.58
N ARG A 156 -7.60 -3.46 17.08
CA ARG A 156 -6.69 -4.61 16.89
C ARG A 156 -7.12 -5.55 15.76
N ARG A 157 -8.37 -5.47 15.32
CA ARG A 157 -8.91 -6.35 14.28
C ARG A 157 -8.21 -6.06 12.94
N ASN A 158 -7.32 -6.95 12.53
CA ASN A 158 -6.74 -6.90 11.20
C ASN A 158 -7.82 -7.21 10.15
N ILE A 159 -7.94 -6.35 9.13
CA ILE A 159 -8.82 -6.52 7.97
C ILE A 159 -8.04 -6.61 6.66
N VAL A 160 -6.73 -6.42 6.72
CA VAL A 160 -5.83 -6.42 5.57
C VAL A 160 -5.30 -7.83 5.37
N LEU A 161 -5.36 -8.27 4.12
CA LEU A 161 -4.77 -9.50 3.64
C LEU A 161 -3.49 -9.15 2.88
N LEU A 162 -2.51 -10.04 2.91
CA LEU A 162 -1.18 -9.85 2.33
C LEU A 162 -0.76 -11.13 1.59
N LYS A 163 -0.16 -10.96 0.41
CA LYS A 163 0.58 -11.98 -0.33
C LYS A 163 1.96 -11.40 -0.63
N ILE A 164 3.00 -12.15 -0.31
CA ILE A 164 4.38 -11.79 -0.59
C ILE A 164 4.88 -12.73 -1.68
N LYS A 165 5.53 -12.19 -2.70
CA LYS A 165 6.12 -12.99 -3.77
C LYS A 165 7.37 -12.32 -4.30
N TYR A 166 8.14 -13.10 -5.05
CA TYR A 166 9.15 -12.54 -5.94
C TYR A 166 8.51 -11.70 -7.03
N ASP A 167 9.16 -10.60 -7.36
CA ASP A 167 8.79 -9.83 -8.55
C ASP A 167 9.51 -10.42 -9.77
N ASP A 168 8.80 -11.18 -10.60
CA ASP A 168 9.33 -11.69 -11.87
C ASP A 168 9.84 -10.56 -12.77
N ASN A 169 9.31 -9.34 -12.63
CA ASN A 169 9.80 -8.18 -13.35
C ASN A 169 11.18 -7.73 -12.86
N TYR A 170 11.50 -7.92 -11.57
CA TYR A 170 12.83 -7.64 -11.05
C TYR A 170 13.87 -8.57 -11.67
N ALA A 171 13.59 -9.88 -11.77
CA ALA A 171 14.50 -10.85 -12.38
C ALA A 171 14.78 -10.56 -13.86
N ARG A 172 13.75 -10.19 -14.62
CA ARG A 172 13.90 -9.74 -16.02
C ARG A 172 14.74 -8.46 -16.10
N PHE A 173 14.41 -7.48 -15.27
CA PHE A 173 15.09 -6.18 -15.28
C PHE A 173 16.56 -6.26 -14.85
N SER A 174 16.89 -7.04 -13.81
CA SER A 174 18.27 -7.23 -13.37
C SER A 174 19.15 -7.84 -14.45
N THR A 175 18.55 -8.67 -15.31
CA THR A 175 19.24 -9.30 -16.45
C THR A 175 19.49 -8.32 -17.59
N GLU A 176 18.53 -7.43 -17.89
CA GLU A 176 18.61 -6.51 -19.03
C GLU A 176 19.37 -5.20 -18.73
N PHE A 177 19.29 -4.69 -17.50
CA PHE A 177 19.81 -3.35 -17.15
C PHE A 177 20.84 -3.36 -16.02
N GLY A 178 21.19 -4.54 -15.49
CA GLY A 178 22.06 -4.71 -14.32
C GLY A 178 21.28 -4.64 -12.99
N ILE A 179 21.97 -4.94 -11.87
CA ILE A 179 21.42 -4.81 -10.51
C ILE A 179 21.25 -3.32 -10.22
N ASN A 180 20.14 -2.73 -10.66
CA ASN A 180 19.77 -1.37 -10.25
C ASN A 180 18.69 -1.42 -9.17
N SER A 181 18.71 -0.40 -8.34
CA SER A 181 17.72 -0.08 -7.32
C SER A 181 16.32 0.05 -7.91
N TYR A 182 15.51 -1.02 -7.82
CA TYR A 182 14.14 -1.07 -8.31
C TYR A 182 13.13 -0.83 -7.19
N ALA A 183 12.15 0.03 -7.42
CA ALA A 183 10.98 0.13 -6.57
C ALA A 183 9.74 0.56 -7.38
N ALA A 184 8.59 0.01 -7.04
CA ALA A 184 7.34 0.27 -7.76
C ALA A 184 6.12 0.19 -6.85
N HIS A 185 4.99 0.73 -7.30
CA HIS A 185 3.70 0.59 -6.62
C HIS A 185 2.54 0.36 -7.62
N GLY A 186 1.55 -0.42 -7.21
CA GLY A 186 0.39 -0.80 -8.01
C GLY A 186 -0.73 0.25 -8.06
N GLY A 187 -0.66 1.32 -7.26
CA GLY A 187 -1.78 2.27 -7.16
C GLY A 187 -3.01 1.61 -6.52
N LEU A 188 -4.17 2.27 -6.58
CA LEU A 188 -5.41 1.67 -6.11
C LEU A 188 -6.03 0.78 -7.19
N GLN A 189 -6.50 -0.40 -6.81
CA GLN A 189 -7.27 -1.29 -7.66
C GLN A 189 -8.58 -1.68 -6.96
N ALA A 190 -9.70 -1.53 -7.66
CA ALA A 190 -11.00 -1.99 -7.16
C ALA A 190 -11.16 -3.49 -7.43
N LEU A 191 -11.40 -4.27 -6.37
CA LEU A 191 -11.74 -5.68 -6.52
C LEU A 191 -13.21 -5.77 -6.89
N LEU A 192 -13.53 -6.40 -8.02
CA LEU A 192 -14.91 -6.56 -8.47
C LEU A 192 -15.44 -7.97 -8.16
N ASN A 193 -16.76 -8.10 -8.03
CA ASN A 193 -17.44 -9.38 -8.02
C ASN A 193 -17.35 -10.08 -9.40
N ASN A 194 -17.75 -11.35 -9.47
CA ASN A 194 -17.64 -12.14 -10.71
C ASN A 194 -18.42 -11.51 -11.89
N SER A 195 -19.48 -10.75 -11.61
CA SER A 195 -20.23 -10.05 -12.66
C SER A 195 -19.58 -8.74 -13.13
N GLY A 196 -18.51 -8.27 -12.47
CA GLY A 196 -17.87 -6.99 -12.76
C GLY A 196 -18.72 -5.75 -12.41
N LYS A 197 -19.84 -5.92 -11.71
CA LYS A 197 -20.84 -4.84 -11.48
C LYS A 197 -20.77 -4.26 -10.06
N ARG A 198 -20.02 -4.89 -9.16
CA ARG A 198 -19.94 -4.49 -7.76
C ARG A 198 -18.50 -4.51 -7.28
N VAL A 199 -18.06 -3.42 -6.66
CA VAL A 199 -16.83 -3.39 -5.87
C VAL A 199 -17.04 -4.20 -4.60
N LYS A 200 -16.12 -5.12 -4.30
CA LYS A 200 -16.09 -6.01 -3.14
C LYS A 200 -14.85 -5.79 -2.26
N GLY A 201 -13.98 -4.86 -2.62
CA GLY A 201 -12.71 -4.65 -1.96
C GLY A 201 -11.80 -3.69 -2.69
N PHE A 202 -10.65 -3.43 -2.10
CA PHE A 202 -9.57 -2.64 -2.68
C PHE A 202 -8.25 -3.37 -2.50
N GLN A 203 -7.38 -3.25 -3.49
CA GLN A 203 -6.05 -3.85 -3.52
C GLN A 203 -5.02 -2.80 -3.95
N SER A 204 -3.79 -2.99 -3.51
CA SER A 204 -2.62 -2.33 -4.05
C SER A 204 -1.42 -3.27 -4.01
N SER A 205 -0.31 -2.85 -4.59
CA SER A 205 0.96 -3.54 -4.50
C SER A 205 2.11 -2.57 -4.26
N LEU A 206 3.18 -3.08 -3.67
CA LEU A 206 4.42 -2.38 -3.39
C LEU A 206 5.58 -3.32 -3.71
N THR A 207 6.46 -2.93 -4.63
CA THR A 207 7.71 -3.66 -4.89
C THR A 207 8.90 -2.85 -4.38
N ILE A 208 9.81 -3.51 -3.68
CA ILE A 208 11.11 -2.96 -3.28
C ILE A 208 12.18 -4.02 -3.55
N GLY A 209 13.08 -3.73 -4.49
CA GLY A 209 14.04 -4.69 -5.00
C GLY A 209 13.33 -5.95 -5.52
N PRO A 210 13.72 -7.15 -5.05
CA PRO A 210 13.15 -8.43 -5.50
C PRO A 210 11.79 -8.78 -4.90
N ILE A 211 11.33 -8.04 -3.88
CA ILE A 211 10.16 -8.43 -3.08
C ILE A 211 8.94 -7.60 -3.48
N CYS A 212 7.87 -8.28 -3.87
CA CYS A 212 6.57 -7.69 -4.16
C CYS A 212 5.55 -8.06 -3.07
N TYR A 213 4.95 -7.03 -2.49
CA TYR A 213 3.86 -7.12 -1.52
C TYR A 213 2.55 -6.78 -2.23
N THR A 214 1.62 -7.72 -2.30
CA THR A 214 0.24 -7.46 -2.73
C THR A 214 -0.66 -7.48 -1.50
N PHE A 215 -1.38 -6.38 -1.25
CA PHE A 215 -2.20 -6.23 -0.06
C PHE A 215 -3.57 -5.70 -0.40
N TRP A 216 -4.59 -6.20 0.30
CA TRP A 216 -5.98 -5.89 -0.02
C TRP A 216 -6.91 -6.01 1.17
N ILE A 217 -8.09 -5.41 1.03
CA ILE A 217 -9.23 -5.63 1.90
C ILE A 217 -10.40 -6.17 1.07
N LYS A 218 -11.25 -6.99 1.71
CA LYS A 218 -12.52 -7.43 1.18
C LYS A 218 -13.64 -6.96 2.10
N PHE A 219 -14.76 -6.57 1.53
CA PHE A 219 -15.95 -6.19 2.28
C PHE A 219 -17.20 -6.82 1.69
N GLY A 220 -18.19 -7.02 2.56
CA GLY A 220 -19.47 -7.63 2.19
C GLY A 220 -20.32 -6.74 1.29
N TRP A 221 -21.39 -7.32 0.76
CA TRP A 221 -22.29 -6.64 -0.18
C TRP A 221 -22.93 -5.36 0.39
N LEU A 222 -23.17 -5.29 1.71
CA LEU A 222 -23.71 -4.11 2.38
C LEU A 222 -22.76 -2.90 2.30
N VAL A 223 -21.46 -3.12 2.50
CA VAL A 223 -20.45 -2.05 2.37
C VAL A 223 -20.34 -1.60 0.92
N GLY A 224 -20.38 -2.54 -0.04
CA GLY A 224 -20.40 -2.20 -1.46
C GLY A 224 -21.64 -1.39 -1.87
N LEU A 225 -22.81 -1.73 -1.33
CA LEU A 225 -24.04 -0.97 -1.56
C LEU A 225 -23.96 0.43 -0.95
N HIS A 226 -23.46 0.53 0.29
CA HIS A 226 -23.21 1.83 0.95
C HIS A 226 -22.26 2.69 0.13
N MET A 227 -21.15 2.14 -0.36
CA MET A 227 -20.19 2.85 -1.22
C MET A 227 -20.85 3.38 -2.49
N ARG A 228 -21.71 2.58 -3.14
CA ARG A 228 -22.44 3.00 -4.34
C ARG A 228 -23.40 4.17 -4.05
N LEU A 229 -24.08 4.15 -2.92
CA LEU A 229 -25.10 5.15 -2.57
C LEU A 229 -24.47 6.43 -2.01
N ALA A 230 -23.53 6.31 -1.08
CA ALA A 230 -22.91 7.44 -0.39
C ALA A 230 -21.79 8.10 -1.21
N HIS A 231 -21.10 7.35 -2.08
CA HIS A 231 -19.93 7.81 -2.85
C HIS A 231 -20.04 7.46 -4.35
N PRO A 232 -21.11 7.89 -5.04
CA PRO A 232 -21.44 7.41 -6.39
C PRO A 232 -20.40 7.77 -7.46
N VAL A 233 -19.71 8.90 -7.31
CA VAL A 233 -18.65 9.33 -8.24
C VAL A 233 -17.46 8.39 -8.15
N PHE A 234 -16.91 8.21 -6.94
CA PHE A 234 -15.82 7.28 -6.70
C PHE A 234 -16.17 5.84 -7.09
N TRP A 235 -17.41 5.41 -6.82
CA TRP A 235 -17.91 4.10 -7.24
C TRP A 235 -17.84 3.91 -8.77
N ARG A 236 -18.23 4.91 -9.56
CA ARG A 236 -18.15 4.84 -11.03
C ARG A 236 -16.70 4.77 -11.51
N LEU A 237 -15.80 5.54 -10.89
CA LEU A 237 -14.36 5.47 -11.20
C LEU A 237 -13.81 4.05 -10.95
N CYS A 238 -14.20 3.43 -9.83
CA CYS A 238 -13.80 2.05 -9.52
C CYS A 238 -14.26 1.03 -10.58
N LEU A 239 -15.43 1.22 -11.19
CA LEU A 239 -15.95 0.33 -12.24
C LEU A 239 -15.31 0.58 -13.61
N ALA A 240 -14.83 1.80 -13.86
CA ALA A 240 -14.22 2.19 -15.13
C ALA A 240 -12.70 1.90 -15.19
N ALA A 241 -12.06 1.65 -14.04
CA ALA A 241 -10.63 1.38 -13.97
C ALA A 241 -10.25 0.10 -14.76
N PRO A 242 -9.12 0.10 -15.49
CA PRO A 242 -8.64 -1.09 -16.20
C PRO A 242 -8.51 -2.29 -15.26
N ARG A 243 -9.02 -3.44 -15.69
CA ARG A 243 -8.91 -4.69 -14.92
C ARG A 243 -7.47 -5.17 -15.00
N GLN A 244 -6.77 -5.25 -13.87
CA GLN A 244 -5.67 -6.20 -13.75
C GLN A 244 -6.27 -7.46 -13.15
N MET A 245 -6.13 -8.58 -13.86
CA MET A 245 -6.52 -9.86 -13.28
C MET A 245 -5.67 -10.08 -12.03
N PRO A 246 -6.26 -10.50 -10.90
CA PRO A 246 -5.44 -11.00 -9.81
C PRO A 246 -4.63 -12.17 -10.36
N ASP A 247 -3.31 -12.12 -10.20
CA ASP A 247 -2.47 -13.30 -10.41
C ASP A 247 -3.11 -14.44 -9.63
N GLY A 248 -3.46 -15.51 -10.34
CA GLY A 248 -4.27 -16.62 -9.85
C GLY A 248 -3.76 -17.18 -8.53
N ASN A 249 -4.72 -17.70 -7.75
CA ASN A 249 -4.59 -18.41 -6.46
C ASN A 249 -3.15 -18.75 -6.06
#